data_AF-K1LVU4-F1
#
_entry.id   AF-K1LVU4-F1
#
_cell.length_a   1.000
_cell.length_b   1.000
_cell.length_c   1.000
_cell.angle_alpha   90.00
_cell.angle_beta   90.00
_cell.angle_gamma   90.00
#
_symmetry.space_group_name_H-M   'P 1'
#
loop_
_entity.id
_entity.type
_entity.pdbx_description
1 polymer ?
#
loop_
_entity_poly.entity_id
_entity_poly.type
_entity_poly.pdbx_seq_one_letter_code
_entity_poly.pdbx_strand_id
1 'polypeptide(L)'
;MKKIFLYTAAISLLAFSCNRDKDDNTVTEQISIQERNQLDNEAMTHFLETRYMDDNGVIKMFKDNDPSDDHFTKLADLNPKQLSNGTYYILRPNAQPNNGTPIHSDSVIRLMGRAVSYKSNKTEKGGRFGEDIIFQSGLESGEIEVDPKYFFAPKSFIDQYNTTKGKSYDKSFFEIEGFSEALQHFQAFNKSDDEFPQLQGVIIVPSRAAFARDAHYPYTTYNMYDRSVVFNFQVYKSQAR
;
A
#
# COMPACT_ATOMS: atom_id res chain seq x y z
N MET A 1 -40.57 -32.61 -24.74
CA MET A 1 -39.68 -31.42 -24.64
C MET A 1 -39.82 -30.80 -23.27
N LYS A 2 -38.75 -30.80 -22.46
CA LYS A 2 -38.28 -29.74 -21.55
C LYS A 2 -37.26 -30.38 -20.60
N LYS A 3 -35.99 -30.05 -20.82
CA LYS A 3 -34.85 -30.41 -19.97
C LYS A 3 -34.83 -29.43 -18.80
N ILE A 4 -34.78 -29.91 -17.57
CA ILE A 4 -34.53 -29.07 -16.39
C ILE A 4 -33.20 -29.55 -15.82
N PHE A 5 -32.17 -28.70 -15.98
CA PHE A 5 -30.88 -28.84 -15.32
C PHE A 5 -31.07 -28.48 -13.84
N LEU A 6 -30.78 -29.42 -12.94
CA LEU A 6 -30.61 -29.13 -11.52
C LEU A 6 -29.22 -28.52 -11.33
N TYR A 7 -29.17 -27.22 -11.05
CA TYR A 7 -28.00 -26.58 -10.45
C TYR A 7 -28.04 -26.82 -8.95
N THR A 8 -27.17 -27.69 -8.46
CA THR A 8 -26.97 -27.89 -7.02
C THR A 8 -26.19 -26.70 -6.47
N ALA A 9 -26.90 -25.75 -5.85
CA ALA A 9 -26.28 -24.70 -5.04
C ALA A 9 -25.83 -25.30 -3.70
N ALA A 10 -24.52 -25.46 -3.52
CA ALA A 10 -23.95 -25.84 -2.24
C ALA A 10 -23.99 -24.62 -1.30
N ILE A 11 -25.01 -24.55 -0.46
CA ILE A 11 -25.06 -23.61 0.67
C ILE A 11 -24.30 -24.26 1.82
N SER A 12 -23.03 -23.88 2.00
CA SER A 12 -22.26 -24.26 3.19
C SER A 12 -22.70 -23.41 4.37
N LEU A 13 -23.57 -23.95 5.20
CA LEU A 13 -23.84 -23.46 6.55
C LEU A 13 -22.63 -23.82 7.43
N LEU A 14 -21.79 -22.85 7.76
CA LEU A 14 -20.83 -22.98 8.87
C LEU A 14 -21.49 -22.42 10.13
N ALA A 15 -21.73 -23.33 11.08
CA ALA A 15 -22.31 -23.04 12.37
C ALA A 15 -21.31 -22.24 13.24
N PHE A 16 -21.75 -21.12 13.79
CA PHE A 16 -21.06 -20.47 14.90
C PHE A 16 -21.34 -21.25 16.19
N SER A 17 -20.42 -22.12 16.59
CA SER A 17 -20.38 -22.66 17.95
C SER A 17 -19.46 -21.78 18.78
N CYS A 18 -20.06 -20.94 19.60
CA CYS A 18 -19.39 -20.22 20.67
C CYS A 18 -19.00 -21.23 21.74
N ASN A 19 -17.71 -21.56 21.87
CA ASN A 19 -17.16 -22.17 23.07
C ASN A 19 -15.99 -21.33 23.56
N ARG A 20 -16.20 -20.74 24.74
CA ARG A 20 -15.13 -20.28 25.63
C ARG A 20 -14.43 -21.52 26.15
N ASP A 21 -13.24 -21.80 25.67
CA ASP A 21 -12.23 -22.55 26.43
C ASP A 21 -10.84 -22.01 26.10
N LYS A 22 -10.06 -21.83 27.15
CA LYS A 22 -8.73 -21.24 27.13
C LYS A 22 -7.73 -22.27 26.60
N ASP A 23 -7.46 -22.24 25.31
CA ASP A 23 -6.25 -22.82 24.74
C ASP A 23 -5.51 -21.73 23.96
N ASP A 24 -4.31 -21.41 24.46
CA ASP A 24 -3.41 -20.34 23.99
C ASP A 24 -2.66 -20.74 22.71
N ASN A 25 -3.37 -21.41 21.79
CA ASN A 25 -2.88 -21.85 20.48
C ASN A 25 -3.98 -21.61 19.44
N THR A 26 -4.53 -20.39 19.40
CA THR A 26 -5.34 -19.96 18.26
C THR A 26 -4.43 -19.84 17.03
N VAL A 27 -4.22 -20.97 16.35
CA VAL A 27 -3.84 -20.95 14.93
C VAL A 27 -4.94 -20.18 14.25
N THR A 28 -4.72 -18.88 14.01
CA THR A 28 -5.67 -18.06 13.29
C THR A 28 -5.74 -18.68 11.90
N GLU A 29 -6.87 -19.30 11.59
CA GLU A 29 -7.06 -19.99 10.32
C GLU A 29 -6.75 -19.01 9.19
N GLN A 30 -5.75 -19.34 8.37
CA GLN A 30 -5.32 -18.47 7.29
C GLN A 30 -6.39 -18.51 6.20
N ILE A 31 -7.08 -17.39 6.02
CA ILE A 31 -8.09 -17.24 4.96
C ILE A 31 -7.51 -17.54 3.57
N SER A 32 -8.38 -17.84 2.61
CA SER A 32 -7.97 -18.05 1.22
C SER A 32 -7.34 -16.79 0.60
N ILE A 33 -6.51 -16.95 -0.44
CA ILE A 33 -5.97 -15.82 -1.21
C ILE A 33 -7.09 -14.97 -1.82
N GLN A 34 -8.16 -15.61 -2.29
CA GLN A 34 -9.30 -14.90 -2.86
C GLN A 34 -10.01 -14.05 -1.82
N GLU A 35 -10.24 -14.59 -0.61
CA GLU A 35 -10.83 -13.83 0.49
C GLU A 35 -9.91 -12.69 0.96
N ARG A 36 -8.59 -12.91 1.02
CA ARG A 36 -7.60 -11.86 1.29
C ARG A 36 -7.71 -10.73 0.26
N ASN A 37 -7.73 -11.07 -1.03
CA ASN A 37 -7.84 -10.08 -2.10
C ASN A 37 -9.14 -9.28 -2.03
N GLN A 38 -10.24 -9.93 -1.68
CA GLN A 38 -11.52 -9.26 -1.48
C GLN A 38 -11.47 -8.30 -0.28
N LEU A 39 -10.96 -8.74 0.86
CA LEU A 39 -10.84 -7.91 2.06
C LEU A 39 -9.92 -6.70 1.84
N ASP A 40 -8.82 -6.86 1.10
CA ASP A 40 -7.95 -5.75 0.73
C ASP A 40 -8.69 -4.72 -0.13
N ASN A 41 -9.44 -5.16 -1.15
CA ASN A 41 -10.21 -4.25 -2.00
C ASN A 41 -11.26 -3.47 -1.21
N GLU A 42 -12.00 -4.15 -0.32
CA GLU A 42 -12.99 -3.53 0.56
C GLU A 42 -12.32 -2.54 1.53
N ALA A 43 -11.18 -2.93 2.13
CA ALA A 43 -10.44 -2.09 3.05
C ALA A 43 -9.87 -0.83 2.40
N MET A 44 -9.36 -0.94 1.17
CA MET A 44 -8.87 0.18 0.38
C MET A 44 -10.00 1.13 -0.01
N THR A 45 -11.15 0.60 -0.40
CA THR A 45 -12.36 1.40 -0.70
C THR A 45 -12.78 2.18 0.55
N HIS A 46 -12.89 1.50 1.69
CA HIS A 46 -13.19 2.16 2.95
C HIS A 46 -12.12 3.20 3.33
N PHE A 47 -10.84 2.93 3.09
CA PHE A 47 -9.75 3.87 3.34
C PHE A 47 -9.96 5.17 2.55
N LEU A 48 -10.35 5.07 1.28
CA LEU A 48 -10.62 6.21 0.42
C LEU A 48 -11.84 7.02 0.88
N GLU A 49 -12.89 6.36 1.35
CA GLU A 49 -14.16 7.00 1.76
C GLU A 49 -14.09 7.71 3.11
N THR A 50 -13.16 7.31 3.97
CA THR A 50 -13.09 7.75 5.38
C THR A 50 -11.92 8.67 5.69
N ARG A 51 -11.13 9.03 4.67
CA ARG A 51 -9.94 9.84 4.85
C ARG A 51 -9.88 10.99 3.85
N TYR A 52 -9.10 11.99 4.19
CA TYR A 52 -8.76 13.14 3.37
C TYR A 52 -7.26 13.46 3.46
N MET A 53 -6.81 14.38 2.61
CA MET A 53 -5.49 15.01 2.72
C MET A 53 -5.67 16.41 3.30
N ASP A 54 -4.90 16.76 4.34
CA ASP A 54 -4.88 18.12 4.88
C ASP A 54 -4.16 19.11 3.94
N ASP A 55 -3.98 20.35 4.38
CA ASP A 55 -3.33 21.41 3.61
C ASP A 55 -1.89 21.08 3.20
N ASN A 56 -1.20 20.19 3.93
CA ASN A 56 0.15 19.72 3.61
C ASN A 56 0.14 18.40 2.84
N GLY A 57 -1.04 17.87 2.52
CA GLY A 57 -1.19 16.59 1.84
C GLY A 57 -1.08 15.37 2.77
N VAL A 58 -1.06 15.58 4.09
CA VAL A 58 -0.97 14.48 5.06
C VAL A 58 -2.33 13.80 5.18
N ILE A 59 -2.34 12.47 5.10
CA ILE A 59 -3.58 11.70 5.23
C ILE A 59 -4.12 11.76 6.67
N LYS A 60 -5.40 12.13 6.80
CA LYS A 60 -6.15 12.17 8.05
C LYS A 60 -7.47 11.41 7.90
N MET A 61 -8.02 10.95 9.02
CA MET A 61 -9.35 10.36 9.07
C MET A 61 -10.38 11.45 9.39
N PHE A 62 -11.54 11.41 8.73
CA PHE A 62 -12.67 12.28 9.09
C PHE A 62 -13.16 11.95 10.51
N LYS A 63 -13.58 12.98 11.24
CA LYS A 63 -14.14 12.84 12.57
C LYS A 63 -15.64 13.06 12.54
N ASP A 64 -16.40 12.01 12.82
CA ASP A 64 -17.88 12.03 12.79
C ASP A 64 -18.53 13.13 13.66
N ASN A 65 -17.83 13.67 14.67
CA ASN A 65 -18.35 14.65 15.63
C ASN A 65 -17.56 15.97 15.69
N ASP A 66 -16.71 16.25 14.70
CA ASP A 66 -15.87 17.46 14.67
C ASP A 66 -15.89 18.06 13.26
N PRO A 67 -16.67 19.13 13.02
CA PRO A 67 -16.86 19.70 11.69
C PRO A 67 -15.62 20.45 11.17
N SER A 68 -14.51 20.48 11.93
CA SER A 68 -13.29 21.15 11.49
C SER A 68 -12.71 20.55 10.21
N ASP A 69 -13.05 19.30 9.88
CA ASP A 69 -12.57 18.64 8.66
C ASP A 69 -13.61 18.51 7.52
N ASP A 70 -14.86 18.94 7.73
CA ASP A 70 -15.96 18.84 6.74
C ASP A 70 -15.68 19.57 5.42
N HIS A 71 -14.73 20.51 5.41
CA HIS A 71 -14.34 21.26 4.22
C HIS A 71 -13.31 20.52 3.34
N PHE A 72 -12.67 19.47 3.86
CA PHE A 72 -11.72 18.67 3.09
C PHE A 72 -12.44 17.67 2.18
N THR A 73 -11.89 17.45 1.00
CA THR A 73 -12.41 16.47 0.05
C THR A 73 -11.93 15.07 0.42
N LYS A 74 -12.85 14.09 0.42
CA LYS A 74 -12.50 12.68 0.63
C LYS A 74 -11.52 12.19 -0.43
N LEU A 75 -10.63 11.27 -0.08
CA LEU A 75 -9.73 10.65 -1.04
C LEU A 75 -10.48 9.96 -2.19
N ALA A 76 -11.65 9.35 -1.89
CA ALA A 76 -12.54 8.76 -2.89
C ALA A 76 -13.01 9.77 -3.96
N ASP A 77 -13.14 11.04 -3.57
CA ASP A 77 -13.64 12.11 -4.44
C ASP A 77 -12.51 12.87 -5.15
N LEU A 78 -11.25 12.51 -4.92
CA LEU A 78 -10.06 13.08 -5.57
C LEU A 78 -9.64 12.34 -6.86
N ASN A 79 -10.60 11.71 -7.54
CA ASN A 79 -10.37 10.97 -8.79
C ASN A 79 -9.27 9.89 -8.67
N PRO A 80 -9.36 8.96 -7.70
CA PRO A 80 -8.41 7.86 -7.59
C PRO A 80 -8.37 7.04 -8.87
N LYS A 81 -7.16 6.68 -9.31
CA LYS A 81 -6.93 5.82 -10.48
C LYS A 81 -6.50 4.45 -10.02
N GLN A 82 -7.09 3.41 -10.61
CA GLN A 82 -6.79 2.01 -10.29
C GLN A 82 -5.98 1.37 -11.43
N LEU A 83 -4.88 0.71 -11.07
CA LEU A 83 -4.07 -0.10 -11.96
C LEU A 83 -4.60 -1.54 -12.06
N SER A 84 -4.12 -2.31 -13.03
CA SER A 84 -4.59 -3.70 -13.25
C SER A 84 -4.25 -4.65 -12.10
N ASN A 85 -3.18 -4.39 -11.34
CA ASN A 85 -2.86 -5.14 -10.12
C ASN A 85 -3.75 -4.74 -8.91
N GLY A 86 -4.58 -3.71 -9.08
CA GLY A 86 -5.53 -3.19 -8.10
C GLY A 86 -4.97 -2.09 -7.19
N THR A 87 -3.73 -1.67 -7.42
CA THR A 87 -3.14 -0.49 -6.76
C THR A 87 -3.94 0.76 -7.12
N TYR A 88 -4.23 1.59 -6.12
CA TYR A 88 -4.76 2.93 -6.36
C TYR A 88 -3.64 3.97 -6.27
N TYR A 89 -3.73 5.01 -7.09
CA TYR A 89 -2.95 6.23 -6.89
C TYR A 89 -3.83 7.48 -7.01
N ILE A 90 -3.45 8.51 -6.26
CA ILE A 90 -4.09 9.83 -6.27
C ILE A 90 -2.99 10.88 -6.44
N LEU A 91 -3.08 11.64 -7.53
CA LEU A 91 -2.32 12.86 -7.71
C LEU A 91 -3.04 13.97 -6.94
N ARG A 92 -2.41 14.50 -5.88
CA ARG A 92 -3.02 15.59 -5.12
C ARG A 92 -3.17 16.81 -6.04
N PRO A 93 -4.38 17.40 -6.13
CA PRO A 93 -4.60 18.61 -6.92
C PRO A 93 -3.68 19.75 -6.48
N ASN A 94 -3.14 20.51 -7.44
CA ASN A 94 -2.28 21.67 -7.20
C ASN A 94 -0.99 21.42 -6.39
N ALA A 95 -0.61 20.15 -6.21
CA ALA A 95 0.60 19.75 -5.49
C ALA A 95 1.56 18.92 -6.35
N GLN A 96 1.43 19.02 -7.68
CA GLN A 96 2.39 18.46 -8.63
C GLN A 96 3.45 19.50 -9.00
N PRO A 97 4.68 19.09 -9.37
CA PRO A 97 5.70 20.02 -9.84
C PRO A 97 5.27 20.74 -11.12
N ASN A 98 5.58 22.03 -11.22
CA ASN A 98 5.55 22.74 -12.48
C ASN A 98 6.77 22.30 -13.31
N ASN A 99 6.54 21.64 -14.45
CA ASN A 99 7.58 21.02 -15.28
C ASN A 99 8.42 19.97 -14.52
N GLY A 100 7.76 18.97 -13.93
CA GLY A 100 8.45 17.91 -13.19
C GLY A 100 9.24 16.95 -14.07
N THR A 101 10.18 16.24 -13.44
CA THR A 101 11.00 15.21 -14.09
C THR A 101 10.24 13.88 -14.10
N PRO A 102 10.14 13.18 -15.24
CA PRO A 102 9.55 11.84 -15.30
C PRO A 102 10.24 10.85 -14.34
N ILE A 103 9.44 9.92 -13.82
CA ILE A 103 9.94 8.78 -13.04
C ILE A 103 9.79 7.55 -13.91
N HIS A 104 10.91 6.95 -14.31
CA HIS A 104 10.94 5.69 -15.05
C HIS A 104 11.07 4.52 -14.08
N SER A 105 10.72 3.31 -14.52
CA SER A 105 10.73 2.07 -13.72
C SER A 105 12.07 1.73 -13.04
N ASP A 106 13.17 2.31 -13.50
CA ASP A 106 14.52 2.08 -12.99
C ASP A 106 15.21 3.35 -12.46
N SER A 107 14.49 4.48 -12.41
CA SER A 107 15.05 5.76 -12.00
C SER A 107 15.70 5.70 -10.61
N VAL A 108 16.73 6.50 -10.40
CA VAL A 108 17.22 6.79 -9.05
C VAL A 108 16.35 7.90 -8.49
N ILE A 109 15.61 7.60 -7.44
CA ILE A 109 14.67 8.54 -6.82
C ILE A 109 15.14 8.99 -5.43
N ARG A 110 14.72 10.20 -5.04
CA ARG A 110 14.77 10.68 -3.66
C ARG A 110 13.36 11.01 -3.23
N LEU A 111 12.88 10.42 -2.15
CA LEU A 111 11.53 10.67 -1.65
C LEU A 111 11.53 10.97 -0.15
N MET A 112 10.57 11.80 0.27
CA MET A 112 10.19 11.93 1.66
C MET A 112 8.72 11.58 1.77
N GLY A 113 8.34 10.88 2.83
CA GLY A 113 6.98 10.40 2.97
C GLY A 113 6.79 9.60 4.25
N ARG A 114 5.59 9.08 4.39
CA ARG A 114 5.23 8.07 5.36
C ARG A 114 4.56 6.93 4.63
N ALA A 115 5.00 5.72 4.91
CA ALA A 115 4.38 4.50 4.45
C ALA A 115 3.88 3.68 5.64
N VAL A 116 2.61 3.30 5.61
CA VAL A 116 1.99 2.48 6.66
C VAL A 116 1.42 1.22 6.03
N SER A 117 1.84 0.09 6.60
CA SER A 117 1.38 -1.23 6.19
C SER A 117 0.19 -1.66 7.05
N TYR A 118 -0.84 -2.22 6.43
CA TYR A 118 -2.06 -2.65 7.10
C TYR A 118 -2.38 -4.10 6.80
N LYS A 119 -2.85 -4.83 7.81
CA LYS A 119 -3.54 -6.11 7.59
C LYS A 119 -5.04 -5.87 7.57
N SER A 120 -5.68 -6.27 6.48
CA SER A 120 -7.13 -6.12 6.31
C SER A 120 -7.88 -7.13 7.17
N ASN A 121 -8.91 -6.68 7.87
CA ASN A 121 -9.76 -7.49 8.73
C ASN A 121 -11.21 -7.42 8.28
N LYS A 122 -11.94 -8.53 8.42
CA LYS A 122 -13.39 -8.54 8.20
C LYS A 122 -14.09 -7.90 9.40
N THR A 123 -15.01 -6.98 9.12
CA THR A 123 -15.92 -6.40 10.12
C THR A 123 -17.36 -6.62 9.69
N GLU A 124 -18.32 -6.28 10.55
CA GLU A 124 -19.76 -6.30 10.19
C GLU A 124 -20.07 -5.42 8.96
N LYS A 125 -19.25 -4.39 8.74
CA LYS A 125 -19.37 -3.43 7.63
C LYS A 125 -18.43 -3.75 6.45
N GLY A 126 -17.92 -4.98 6.36
CA GLY A 126 -16.96 -5.40 5.34
C GLY A 126 -15.49 -5.27 5.75
N GLY A 127 -14.59 -5.41 4.79
CA GLY A 127 -13.13 -5.31 4.97
C GLY A 127 -12.68 -3.91 5.38
N ARG A 128 -11.80 -3.83 6.38
CA ARG A 128 -11.16 -2.59 6.84
C ARG A 128 -9.70 -2.81 7.14
N PHE A 129 -8.86 -1.81 6.92
CA PHE A 129 -7.49 -1.82 7.43
C PHE A 129 -7.53 -1.82 8.96
N GLY A 130 -6.93 -2.86 9.54
CA GLY A 130 -6.84 -3.07 10.98
C GLY A 130 -5.46 -2.69 11.52
N GLU A 131 -4.75 -3.68 12.04
CA GLU A 131 -3.40 -3.50 12.60
C GLU A 131 -2.48 -2.81 11.60
N ASP A 132 -1.81 -1.75 12.06
CA ASP A 132 -0.89 -0.94 11.29
C ASP A 132 0.56 -1.11 11.74
N ILE A 133 1.47 -1.00 10.78
CA ILE A 133 2.92 -1.07 11.00
C ILE A 133 3.55 0.04 10.18
N ILE A 134 4.42 0.83 10.81
CA ILE A 134 5.20 1.84 10.10
C ILE A 134 6.19 1.11 9.19
N PHE A 135 6.03 1.28 7.89
CA PHE A 135 6.94 0.75 6.88
C PHE A 135 8.09 1.74 6.61
N GLN A 136 7.77 3.04 6.58
CA GLN A 136 8.73 4.13 6.40
C GLN A 136 8.16 5.41 7.05
N SER A 137 9.02 6.25 7.66
CA SER A 137 8.60 7.38 8.52
C SER A 137 9.46 8.65 8.32
N GLY A 138 9.69 9.03 7.06
CA GLY A 138 10.49 10.21 6.71
C GLY A 138 9.84 11.54 7.05
N LEU A 139 8.50 11.61 7.19
CA LEU A 139 7.81 12.86 7.57
C LEU A 139 8.14 13.31 8.98
N GLU A 140 8.32 12.37 9.90
CA GLU A 140 8.62 12.64 11.31
C GLU A 140 10.11 12.88 11.53
N SER A 141 10.98 12.14 10.82
CA SER A 141 12.44 12.27 10.97
C SER A 141 13.04 13.36 10.08
N GLY A 142 12.33 13.81 9.04
CA GLY A 142 12.88 14.67 8.00
C GLY A 142 13.87 13.95 7.09
N GLU A 143 13.93 12.61 7.15
CA GLU A 143 14.87 11.83 6.35
C GLU A 143 14.35 11.62 4.93
N ILE A 144 15.21 11.98 3.97
CA ILE A 144 15.04 11.64 2.56
C ILE A 144 15.51 10.20 2.35
N GLU A 145 14.61 9.36 1.84
CA GLU A 145 14.98 8.03 1.38
C GLU A 145 15.57 8.12 -0.04
N VAL A 146 16.77 7.58 -0.20
CA VAL A 146 17.53 7.60 -1.45
C VAL A 146 17.55 6.21 -2.06
N ASP A 147 17.06 6.10 -3.29
CA ASP A 147 17.06 4.88 -4.09
C ASP A 147 16.49 3.65 -3.33
N PRO A 148 15.25 3.72 -2.82
CA PRO A 148 14.63 2.63 -2.09
C PRO A 148 14.60 1.35 -2.92
N LYS A 149 15.04 0.24 -2.32
CA LYS A 149 15.08 -1.06 -3.02
C LYS A 149 13.68 -1.66 -3.23
N TYR A 150 12.69 -1.18 -2.49
CA TYR A 150 11.29 -1.52 -2.73
C TYR A 150 10.69 -0.80 -3.96
N PHE A 151 11.38 0.20 -4.51
CA PHE A 151 11.05 0.77 -5.83
C PHE A 151 11.80 0.04 -6.94
N PHE A 152 13.13 -0.05 -6.81
CA PHE A 152 13.96 -0.73 -7.79
C PHE A 152 15.21 -1.31 -7.12
N ALA A 153 15.41 -2.61 -7.27
CA ALA A 153 16.58 -3.33 -6.82
C ALA A 153 17.52 -3.56 -8.03
N PRO A 154 18.67 -2.86 -8.10
CA PRO A 154 19.61 -3.06 -9.20
C PRO A 154 20.22 -4.46 -9.14
N LYS A 155 20.51 -5.04 -10.31
CA LYS A 155 21.06 -6.40 -10.41
C LYS A 155 22.31 -6.60 -9.54
N SER A 156 23.20 -5.61 -9.51
CA SER A 156 24.41 -5.63 -8.69
C SER A 156 24.12 -5.84 -7.20
N PHE A 157 23.08 -5.19 -6.67
CA PHE A 157 22.64 -5.36 -5.28
C PHE A 157 22.07 -6.76 -5.04
N ILE A 158 21.22 -7.26 -5.95
CA ILE A 158 20.63 -8.60 -5.85
C ILE A 158 21.72 -9.68 -5.87
N ASP A 159 22.65 -9.61 -6.82
CA ASP A 159 23.77 -10.55 -6.96
C ASP A 159 24.65 -10.58 -5.70
N GLN A 160 24.97 -9.39 -5.16
CA GLN A 160 25.73 -9.26 -3.92
C GLN A 160 24.99 -9.85 -2.71
N TYR A 161 23.70 -9.57 -2.58
CA TYR A 161 22.87 -10.09 -1.49
C TYR A 161 22.79 -11.62 -1.55
N ASN A 162 22.50 -12.16 -2.73
CA ASN A 162 22.42 -13.59 -2.98
C ASN A 162 23.74 -14.32 -2.68
N THR A 163 24.86 -13.76 -3.12
CA THR A 163 26.21 -14.29 -2.84
C THR A 163 26.48 -14.31 -1.34
N THR A 164 26.19 -13.19 -0.65
CA THR A 164 26.44 -13.04 0.79
C THR A 164 25.57 -13.98 1.63
N LYS A 165 24.33 -14.23 1.20
CA LYS A 165 23.35 -15.03 1.96
C LYS A 165 23.29 -16.49 1.52
N GLY A 166 23.96 -16.88 0.45
CA GLY A 166 23.83 -18.20 -0.17
C GLY A 166 22.40 -18.47 -0.63
N LYS A 167 21.75 -17.47 -1.22
CA LYS A 167 20.35 -17.51 -1.68
C LYS A 167 20.26 -17.18 -3.18
N SER A 168 19.07 -17.33 -3.75
CA SER A 168 18.78 -17.02 -5.16
C SER A 168 17.44 -16.31 -5.27
N TYR A 169 17.37 -15.10 -4.74
CA TYR A 169 16.20 -14.22 -4.86
C TYR A 169 16.25 -13.40 -6.15
N ASP A 170 15.09 -13.10 -6.70
CA ASP A 170 14.92 -12.16 -7.82
C ASP A 170 14.38 -10.81 -7.32
N LYS A 171 13.96 -9.94 -8.26
CA LYS A 171 13.42 -8.61 -7.96
C LYS A 171 12.18 -8.63 -7.07
N SER A 172 11.31 -9.65 -7.18
CA SER A 172 10.05 -9.72 -6.42
C SER A 172 10.27 -9.84 -4.91
N PHE A 173 11.45 -10.34 -4.50
CA PHE A 173 11.85 -10.38 -3.10
C PHE A 173 12.09 -8.97 -2.52
N PHE A 174 12.46 -8.00 -3.35
CA PHE A 174 12.84 -6.65 -2.91
C PHE A 174 11.78 -5.61 -3.29
N GLU A 175 11.32 -5.62 -4.53
CA GLU A 175 10.48 -4.59 -5.12
C GLU A 175 9.00 -4.77 -4.74
N ILE A 176 8.30 -3.66 -4.51
CA ILE A 176 6.83 -3.60 -4.37
C ILE A 176 6.27 -3.19 -5.73
N GLU A 177 5.85 -4.16 -6.53
CA GLU A 177 5.42 -3.96 -7.92
C GLU A 177 4.37 -2.84 -8.05
N GLY A 178 3.34 -2.87 -7.19
CA GLY A 178 2.29 -1.85 -7.22
C GLY A 178 2.80 -0.44 -6.94
N PHE A 179 3.79 -0.29 -6.07
CA PHE A 179 4.42 1.01 -5.82
C PHE A 179 5.24 1.46 -7.02
N SER A 180 6.08 0.58 -7.58
CA SER A 180 6.94 0.89 -8.72
C SER A 180 6.16 1.24 -9.98
N GLU A 181 5.05 0.56 -10.25
CA GLU A 181 4.14 0.88 -11.36
C GLU A 181 3.42 2.21 -11.11
N ALA A 182 2.82 2.39 -9.93
CA ALA A 182 2.06 3.60 -9.60
C ALA A 182 2.91 4.87 -9.55
N LEU A 183 4.16 4.78 -9.07
CA LEU A 183 5.05 5.93 -8.95
C LEU A 183 5.40 6.57 -10.31
N GLN A 184 5.37 5.80 -11.40
CA GLN A 184 5.63 6.29 -12.76
C GLN A 184 4.53 7.23 -13.27
N HIS A 185 3.37 7.29 -12.60
CA HIS A 185 2.32 8.27 -12.89
C HIS A 185 2.53 9.63 -12.21
N PHE A 186 3.53 9.73 -11.33
CA PHE A 186 3.94 10.96 -10.69
C PHE A 186 5.13 11.57 -11.43
N GLN A 187 5.34 12.86 -11.19
CA GLN A 187 6.57 13.54 -11.59
C GLN A 187 7.36 13.89 -10.34
N ALA A 188 8.68 13.76 -10.43
CA ALA A 188 9.57 14.26 -9.40
C ALA A 188 9.71 15.77 -9.51
N PHE A 189 9.89 16.39 -8.35
CA PHE A 189 10.33 17.77 -8.28
C PHE A 189 11.82 17.88 -8.64
N ASN A 190 12.35 19.09 -8.48
CA ASN A 190 13.78 19.35 -8.39
C ASN A 190 14.03 20.19 -7.13
N LYS A 191 13.77 19.58 -5.97
CA LYS A 191 13.83 20.23 -4.65
C LYS A 191 15.11 19.89 -3.90
N SER A 192 15.53 20.80 -3.02
CA SER A 192 16.60 20.50 -2.07
C SER A 192 16.10 19.54 -0.98
N ASP A 193 17.00 18.74 -0.43
CA ASP A 193 16.68 17.66 0.52
C ASP A 193 16.25 18.20 1.91
N ASP A 194 16.49 19.48 2.19
CA ASP A 194 16.13 20.21 3.41
C ASP A 194 14.78 20.92 3.34
N GLU A 195 14.15 20.99 2.17
CA GLU A 195 12.81 21.57 2.04
C GLU A 195 11.77 20.64 2.67
N PHE A 196 10.90 21.15 3.55
CA PHE A 196 9.81 20.34 4.10
C PHE A 196 8.78 19.99 3.00
N PRO A 197 8.25 18.75 2.96
CA PRO A 197 7.41 18.31 1.86
C PRO A 197 6.01 18.92 1.92
N GLN A 198 5.46 19.19 0.74
CA GLN A 198 4.03 19.43 0.50
C GLN A 198 3.53 18.23 -0.29
N LEU A 199 3.02 17.21 0.42
CA LEU A 199 2.88 15.87 -0.13
C LEU A 199 2.05 15.87 -1.41
N GLN A 200 2.60 15.25 -2.44
CA GLN A 200 2.08 15.32 -3.80
C GLN A 200 1.05 14.24 -4.09
N GLY A 201 0.91 13.25 -3.22
CA GLY A 201 -0.13 12.26 -3.39
C GLY A 201 -0.01 11.03 -2.53
N VAL A 202 -0.80 10.04 -2.94
CA VAL A 202 -1.02 8.79 -2.22
C VAL A 202 -0.96 7.62 -3.21
N ILE A 203 -0.31 6.53 -2.80
CA ILE A 203 -0.38 5.23 -3.47
C ILE A 203 -0.87 4.21 -2.44
N ILE A 204 -1.87 3.42 -2.78
CA ILE A 204 -2.42 2.36 -1.93
C ILE A 204 -2.24 1.04 -2.67
N VAL A 205 -1.35 0.19 -2.15
CA VAL A 205 -0.96 -1.09 -2.75
C VAL A 205 -1.67 -2.23 -2.00
N PRO A 206 -2.52 -3.05 -2.65
CA PRO A 206 -3.10 -4.24 -2.02
C PRO A 206 -2.01 -5.27 -1.74
N SER A 207 -2.24 -6.21 -0.80
CA SER A 207 -1.20 -7.17 -0.43
C SER A 207 -0.68 -8.00 -1.60
N ARG A 208 -1.56 -8.37 -2.55
CA ARG A 208 -1.20 -9.09 -3.78
C ARG A 208 -0.24 -8.36 -4.73
N ALA A 209 -0.16 -7.03 -4.65
CA ALA A 209 0.75 -6.20 -5.43
C ALA A 209 1.90 -5.64 -4.56
N ALA A 210 1.94 -6.02 -3.29
CA ALA A 210 3.05 -5.86 -2.38
C ALA A 210 3.85 -7.18 -2.33
N PHE A 211 3.84 -7.87 -1.19
CA PHE A 211 4.59 -9.12 -1.00
C PHE A 211 3.70 -10.36 -0.89
N ALA A 212 2.38 -10.23 -1.03
CA ALA A 212 1.42 -11.33 -0.91
C ALA A 212 1.74 -12.25 0.29
N ARG A 213 2.13 -13.50 0.04
CA ARG A 213 2.67 -14.45 1.04
C ARG A 213 4.09 -14.92 0.69
N ASP A 214 4.73 -14.19 -0.21
CA ASP A 214 6.03 -14.51 -0.76
C ASP A 214 7.13 -14.05 0.20
N ALA A 215 8.26 -14.74 0.14
CA ALA A 215 9.44 -14.30 0.87
C ALA A 215 9.81 -12.88 0.42
N HIS A 216 10.12 -12.00 1.37
CA HIS A 216 10.42 -10.60 1.09
C HIS A 216 11.66 -10.13 1.87
N TYR A 217 12.27 -9.07 1.37
CA TYR A 217 13.36 -8.38 2.03
C TYR A 217 12.85 -7.77 3.35
N PRO A 218 13.61 -7.89 4.46
CA PRO A 218 13.18 -7.41 5.77
C PRO A 218 13.34 -5.88 5.88
N TYR A 219 12.49 -5.13 5.16
CA TYR A 219 12.43 -3.66 5.28
C TYR A 219 12.00 -3.20 6.68
N THR A 220 11.25 -4.05 7.38
CA THR A 220 10.85 -3.84 8.76
C THR A 220 11.18 -5.08 9.57
N THR A 221 11.12 -4.97 10.90
CA THR A 221 11.23 -6.12 11.81
C THR A 221 10.03 -7.06 11.77
N TYR A 222 8.95 -6.65 11.10
CA TYR A 222 7.69 -7.38 11.01
C TYR A 222 7.55 -8.07 9.65
N ASN A 223 6.77 -9.15 9.65
CA ASN A 223 6.41 -9.86 8.43
C ASN A 223 5.38 -9.04 7.63
N MET A 224 5.60 -8.92 6.31
CA MET A 224 4.72 -8.20 5.38
C MET A 224 3.67 -9.10 4.70
N TYR A 225 3.54 -10.36 5.11
CA TYR A 225 2.57 -11.30 4.57
C TYR A 225 1.13 -10.80 4.76
N ASP A 226 0.34 -10.89 3.69
CA ASP A 226 -1.07 -10.48 3.64
C ASP A 226 -1.27 -8.98 4.00
N ARG A 227 -0.22 -8.15 3.88
CA ARG A 227 -0.29 -6.73 4.22
C ARG A 227 -0.33 -5.83 3.00
N SER A 228 -1.32 -4.94 2.98
CA SER A 228 -1.38 -3.80 2.06
C SER A 228 -0.45 -2.69 2.55
N VAL A 229 -0.06 -1.76 1.68
CA VAL A 229 0.80 -0.61 2.05
C VAL A 229 0.22 0.68 1.48
N VAL A 230 0.08 1.71 2.32
CA VAL A 230 -0.30 3.07 1.91
C VAL A 230 0.93 3.95 1.99
N PHE A 231 1.30 4.56 0.88
CA PHE A 231 2.37 5.54 0.76
C PHE A 231 1.77 6.94 0.63
N ASN A 232 2.24 7.89 1.43
CA ASN A 232 1.90 9.32 1.34
C ASN A 232 3.21 10.12 1.30
N PHE A 233 3.50 10.76 0.16
CA PHE A 233 4.89 11.12 -0.16
C PHE A 233 5.01 12.37 -1.04
N GLN A 234 6.25 12.82 -1.19
CA GLN A 234 6.75 13.72 -2.22
C GLN A 234 8.09 13.17 -2.75
N VAL A 235 8.25 13.15 -4.07
CA VAL A 235 9.48 12.76 -4.77
C VAL A 235 10.27 14.01 -5.10
N TYR A 236 11.43 14.17 -4.47
CA TYR A 236 12.24 15.38 -4.55
C TYR A 236 13.05 15.45 -5.83
N LYS A 237 13.55 14.30 -6.28
CA LYS A 237 14.41 14.15 -7.46
C LYS A 237 14.16 12.79 -8.11
N SER A 238 14.27 12.78 -9.43
CA SER A 238 14.35 11.57 -10.27
C SER A 238 15.45 11.79 -11.29
N GLN A 239 16.25 10.77 -11.55
CA GLN A 239 17.28 10.78 -12.58
C GLN A 239 17.47 9.38 -13.18
N ALA A 240 18.02 9.34 -14.39
CA ALA A 240 18.48 8.10 -15.00
C ALA A 240 19.55 7.42 -14.11
N ARG A 241 19.57 6.08 -14.15
CA ARG A 241 20.48 5.25 -13.36
C ARG A 241 21.85 5.10 -14.00
#